data_AF-A0A2D4JC46-F1
#
_entry.id   AF-A0A2D4JC46-F1
#
_cell.length_a   1.000
_cell.length_b   1.000
_cell.length_c   1.000
_cell.angle_alpha   90.00
_cell.angle_beta   90.00
_cell.angle_gamma   90.00
#
_symmetry.space_group_name_H-M   'P 1'
#
loop_
_entity.id
_entity.type
_entity.pdbx_description
1 polymer ?
#
loop_
_entity_poly.entity_id
_entity_poly.type
_entity_poly.pdbx_seq_one_letter_code
_entity_poly.pdbx_strand_id
1 'polypeptide(L)'
;TILSDLALALLDGTVFEIVQGLLDIQHLTERNLYNQRLKLQTEHRALKQETFRKHKEDQQSCQPHNLPLLKAAQQREMEAVEQRIHTELRMMDEKIVLELDQKVVDQQSTLEKAGICGFYITTNPQELTLQMNMLELIRKLQQREMQSRQPLP
;
A
#
# COMPACT_ATOMS: atom_id res chain seq x y z
N THR A 1 -20.08 -2.02 30.39
CA THR A 1 -19.65 -3.07 29.43
C THR A 1 -18.94 -2.37 28.29
N ILE A 2 -18.09 -3.07 27.53
CA ILE A 2 -17.31 -2.50 26.41
C ILE A 2 -18.14 -1.57 25.51
N LEU A 3 -19.37 -1.96 25.14
CA LEU A 3 -20.27 -1.13 24.32
C LEU A 3 -20.72 0.17 25.01
N SER A 4 -20.98 0.15 26.32
CA SER A 4 -21.31 1.36 27.09
C SER A 4 -20.12 2.30 27.19
N ASP A 5 -18.92 1.75 27.39
CA ASP A 5 -17.69 2.54 27.51
C ASP A 5 -17.33 3.18 26.16
N LEU A 6 -17.53 2.45 25.06
CA LEU A 6 -17.39 2.99 23.70
C LEU A 6 -18.43 4.09 23.43
N ALA A 7 -19.70 3.87 23.79
CA ALA A 7 -20.76 4.86 23.57
C ALA A 7 -20.48 6.18 24.31
N LEU A 8 -19.94 6.10 25.53
CA LEU A 8 -19.50 7.28 26.29
C LEU A 8 -18.34 8.00 25.60
N ALA A 9 -17.34 7.27 25.11
CA ALA A 9 -16.19 7.84 24.40
C ALA A 9 -16.57 8.54 23.08
N LEU A 10 -17.70 8.17 22.47
CA LEU A 10 -18.19 8.77 21.23
C LEU A 10 -18.95 10.10 21.45
N LEU A 11 -19.29 10.46 22.68
CA LEU A 11 -20.14 11.63 22.97
C LEU A 11 -19.47 12.98 22.67
N ASP A 12 -18.16 13.08 22.86
CA ASP A 12 -17.43 14.34 22.68
C ASP A 12 -17.00 14.58 21.22
N GLY A 13 -17.14 13.57 20.36
CA GLY A 13 -16.75 13.59 18.95
C GLY A 13 -15.25 13.43 18.69
N THR A 14 -14.40 13.44 19.72
CA THR A 14 -12.94 13.32 19.59
C THR A 14 -12.55 12.01 18.91
N VAL A 15 -13.23 10.91 19.26
CA VAL A 15 -13.00 9.60 18.66
C VAL A 15 -13.27 9.61 17.15
N PHE A 16 -14.27 10.36 16.69
CA PHE A 16 -14.55 10.49 15.26
C PHE A 16 -13.45 11.26 14.52
N GLU A 17 -12.91 12.31 15.12
CA GLU A 17 -11.79 13.08 14.56
C GLU A 17 -10.52 12.21 14.46
N ILE A 18 -10.22 11.43 15.50
CA ILE A 18 -9.08 10.50 15.50
C ILE A 18 -9.24 9.45 14.41
N VAL A 19 -10.40 8.79 14.33
CA VAL A 19 -10.67 7.76 13.31
C VAL A 19 -10.60 8.35 11.90
N GLN A 20 -11.11 9.57 11.69
CA GLN A 20 -11.01 10.25 10.41
C GLN A 20 -9.56 10.59 10.05
N GLY A 21 -8.77 11.12 10.99
CA GLY A 21 -7.35 11.41 10.76
C GLY A 21 -6.54 10.16 10.43
N LEU A 22 -6.80 9.03 11.11
CA LEU A 22 -6.16 7.75 10.80
C LEU A 22 -6.54 7.24 9.40
N LEU A 23 -7.79 7.42 8.99
CA LEU A 23 -8.25 7.05 7.65
C LEU A 23 -7.59 7.90 6.56
N ASP A 24 -7.44 9.20 6.77
CA ASP A 24 -6.79 10.09 5.82
C ASP A 24 -5.30 9.74 5.67
N ILE A 25 -4.62 9.45 6.78
CA ILE A 25 -3.22 8.98 6.79
C ILE A 25 -3.10 7.63 6.05
N GLN A 26 -4.04 6.71 6.27
CA GLN A 26 -4.09 5.43 5.57
C GLN A 26 -4.20 5.63 4.05
N HIS A 27 -5.19 6.40 3.60
CA HIS A 27 -5.39 6.64 2.17
C HIS A 27 -4.19 7.34 1.52
N LEU A 28 -3.56 8.30 2.22
CA LEU A 28 -2.35 8.94 1.72
C LEU A 28 -1.20 7.93 1.58
N THR A 29 -1.03 7.05 2.56
CA THR A 29 0.01 6.01 2.56
C THR A 29 -0.22 5.01 1.43
N GLU A 30 -1.43 4.46 1.30
CA GLU A 30 -1.82 3.53 0.24
C GLU A 30 -1.58 4.13 -1.15
N ARG A 31 -2.00 5.38 -1.36
CA ARG A 31 -1.78 6.10 -2.62
C ARG A 31 -0.30 6.29 -2.92
N ASN A 32 0.51 6.62 -1.91
CA ASN A 32 1.94 6.78 -2.08
C ASN A 32 2.61 5.46 -2.46
N LEU A 33 2.30 4.36 -1.76
CA LEU A 33 2.83 3.03 -2.05
C LEU A 33 2.44 2.56 -3.46
N TYR A 34 1.18 2.74 -3.84
CA TYR A 34 0.70 2.44 -5.19
C TYR A 34 1.46 3.24 -6.26
N ASN A 35 1.62 4.55 -6.06
CA ASN A 35 2.32 5.41 -7.02
C ASN A 35 3.79 5.04 -7.14
N GLN A 36 4.46 4.68 -6.04
CA GLN A 36 5.84 4.19 -6.10
C GLN A 36 5.92 2.91 -6.93
N ARG A 37 4.99 1.96 -6.73
CA ARG A 37 4.97 0.69 -7.47
C ARG A 37 4.76 0.90 -8.96
N LEU A 38 3.80 1.77 -9.29
CA LEU A 38 3.50 2.15 -10.67
C LEU A 38 4.70 2.82 -11.36
N LYS A 39 5.43 3.68 -10.63
CA LYS A 39 6.64 4.32 -11.13
C LYS A 39 7.71 3.28 -11.45
N LEU A 40 7.98 2.34 -10.55
CA LEU A 40 8.96 1.27 -10.77
C LEU A 40 8.61 0.41 -12.00
N GLN A 41 7.33 0.03 -12.15
CA GLN A 41 6.87 -0.71 -13.33
C GLN A 41 7.07 0.07 -14.63
N THR A 42 6.83 1.38 -14.60
CA THR A 42 7.05 2.26 -15.75
C THR A 42 8.52 2.34 -16.13
N GLU A 43 9.41 2.49 -15.14
CA GLU A 43 10.86 2.48 -15.32
C GLU A 43 11.36 1.14 -15.89
N HIS A 44 10.84 0.01 -15.41
CA HIS A 44 11.15 -1.31 -15.94
C HIS A 44 10.72 -1.50 -17.40
N ARG A 45 9.53 -1.00 -17.76
CA ARG A 45 9.05 -1.03 -19.14
C ARG A 45 9.94 -0.20 -20.06
N ALA A 46 10.33 1.00 -19.62
CA ALA A 46 11.24 1.87 -20.36
C ALA A 46 12.63 1.22 -20.52
N LEU A 47 13.16 0.59 -19.45
CA LEU A 47 14.42 -0.14 -19.49
C LEU A 47 14.40 -1.26 -20.52
N LYS A 48 13.37 -2.13 -20.51
CA LYS A 48 13.25 -3.21 -21.49
C LYS A 48 13.20 -2.68 -22.93
N GLN A 49 12.44 -1.60 -23.16
CA GLN A 49 12.33 -0.98 -24.47
C GLN A 49 13.68 -0.42 -24.95
N GLU A 50 14.41 0.24 -24.07
CA GLU A 50 15.72 0.81 -24.39
C GLU A 50 16.77 -0.28 -24.65
N THR A 51 16.81 -1.34 -23.84
CA THR A 51 17.68 -2.50 -24.07
C THR A 51 17.38 -3.14 -25.43
N PHE A 52 16.10 -3.37 -25.74
CA PHE A 52 15.71 -3.93 -27.03
C PHE A 52 16.09 -3.02 -28.21
N ARG A 53 15.93 -1.70 -28.06
CA ARG A 53 16.32 -0.72 -29.08
C ARG A 53 17.83 -0.79 -29.36
N LYS A 54 18.66 -0.77 -28.30
CA LYS A 54 20.12 -0.92 -28.41
C LYS A 54 20.51 -2.22 -29.08
N HIS A 55 19.90 -3.34 -28.67
CA HIS A 55 20.17 -4.64 -29.26
C HIS A 55 19.92 -4.66 -30.77
N LYS A 56 18.84 -4.01 -31.23
CA LYS A 56 18.52 -3.87 -32.64
C LYS A 56 19.55 -3.02 -33.40
N GLU A 57 19.99 -1.91 -32.82
CA GLU A 57 21.01 -1.02 -33.40
C GLU A 57 22.37 -1.72 -33.53
N ASP A 58 22.77 -2.46 -32.50
CA ASP A 58 24.00 -3.25 -32.52
C ASP A 58 23.96 -4.35 -33.57
N GLN A 59 22.81 -5.02 -33.73
CA GLN A 59 22.65 -6.05 -34.77
C GLN A 59 22.74 -5.48 -36.19
N GLN A 60 22.29 -4.24 -36.41
CA GLN A 60 22.34 -3.59 -37.72
C GLN A 60 23.76 -3.16 -38.12
N SER A 61 24.59 -2.80 -37.14
CA SER A 61 25.97 -2.35 -37.36
C SER A 61 27.01 -3.50 -37.31
N CYS A 62 26.60 -4.69 -36.89
CA CYS A 62 27.47 -5.84 -36.70
C CYS A 62 27.79 -6.59 -38.02
N GLN A 63 29.02 -7.08 -38.14
CA GLN A 63 29.44 -7.95 -39.24
C GLN A 63 28.73 -9.32 -39.17
N PRO A 64 28.35 -9.93 -40.31
CA PRO A 64 27.56 -11.17 -40.32
C PRO A 64 28.16 -12.33 -39.53
N HIS A 65 29.49 -12.46 -39.52
CA HIS A 65 30.18 -13.53 -38.80
C HIS A 65 30.12 -13.37 -37.27
N ASN A 66 30.00 -12.13 -36.76
CA ASN A 66 29.94 -11.83 -35.33
C ASN A 66 28.51 -11.88 -34.76
N LEU A 67 27.51 -11.89 -35.65
CA LEU A 67 26.10 -11.83 -35.29
C LEU A 67 25.64 -12.96 -34.34
N PRO A 68 26.08 -14.23 -34.47
CA PRO A 68 25.69 -15.29 -33.55
C PRO A 68 26.19 -15.05 -32.11
N LEU A 69 27.44 -14.61 -31.97
CA LEU A 69 28.04 -14.30 -30.66
C LEU A 69 27.35 -13.10 -30.02
N LEU A 70 27.06 -12.06 -30.81
CA LEU A 70 26.32 -10.88 -30.36
C LEU A 70 24.92 -11.26 -29.87
N LYS A 71 24.16 -12.05 -30.64
CA LYS A 71 22.83 -12.52 -30.25
C LYS A 71 22.85 -13.33 -28.96
N ALA A 72 23.85 -14.19 -28.77
CA ALA A 72 24.02 -14.96 -27.52
C ALA A 72 24.37 -14.06 -26.32
N ALA A 73 25.10 -12.96 -26.52
CA ALA A 73 25.35 -11.97 -25.48
C ALA A 73 24.07 -11.17 -25.14
N GLN A 74 23.34 -10.71 -26.15
CA GLN A 74 22.08 -9.96 -26.00
C GLN A 74 21.00 -10.79 -25.30
N GLN A 75 20.90 -12.08 -25.61
CA GLN A 75 19.97 -12.99 -24.94
C GLN A 75 20.27 -13.10 -23.44
N ARG A 76 21.55 -13.27 -23.07
CA ARG A 76 21.97 -13.31 -21.65
C ARG A 76 21.72 -11.97 -20.95
N GLU A 77 21.95 -10.86 -21.64
CA GLU A 77 21.65 -9.54 -21.09
C GLU A 77 20.14 -9.36 -20.84
N MET A 78 19.29 -9.79 -21.78
CA MET A 78 17.84 -9.74 -21.61
C MET A 78 17.40 -10.58 -20.41
N GLU A 79 17.88 -11.82 -20.29
CA GLU A 79 17.60 -12.68 -19.14
C GLU A 79 18.03 -12.02 -17.82
N ALA A 80 19.21 -11.40 -17.77
CA ALA A 80 19.67 -10.68 -16.59
C ALA A 80 18.77 -9.47 -16.25
N VAL A 81 18.32 -8.71 -17.25
CA VAL A 81 17.38 -7.61 -17.08
C VAL A 81 16.04 -8.10 -16.55
N GLU A 82 15.51 -9.22 -17.07
CA GLU A 82 14.26 -9.80 -16.59
C GLU A 82 14.34 -10.30 -15.16
N GLN A 83 15.43 -10.98 -14.80
CA GLN A 83 15.67 -11.43 -13.43
C GLN A 83 15.78 -10.25 -12.46
N ARG A 84 16.48 -9.19 -12.85
CA ARG A 84 16.58 -7.96 -12.05
C ARG A 84 15.21 -7.32 -11.84
N ILE A 85 14.43 -7.13 -12.89
CA ILE A 85 13.06 -6.57 -12.82
C ILE A 85 12.20 -7.40 -11.87
N HIS A 86 12.21 -8.73 -12.01
CA HIS A 86 11.44 -9.62 -11.15
C HIS A 86 11.83 -9.48 -9.68
N THR A 87 13.14 -9.43 -9.41
CA THR A 87 13.67 -9.28 -8.05
C THR A 87 13.29 -7.92 -7.44
N GLU A 88 13.46 -6.83 -8.20
CA GLU A 88 13.10 -5.48 -7.76
C GLU A 88 11.60 -5.34 -7.46
N LEU A 89 10.73 -5.90 -8.31
CA LEU A 89 9.28 -5.91 -8.06
C LEU A 89 8.92 -6.74 -6.82
N ARG A 90 9.54 -7.90 -6.64
CA ARG A 90 9.29 -8.73 -5.44
C ARG A 90 9.69 -7.99 -4.17
N MET A 91 10.90 -7.44 -4.12
CA MET A 91 11.37 -6.68 -2.96
C MET A 91 10.46 -5.48 -2.65
N MET A 92 9.95 -4.83 -3.70
CA MET A 92 9.00 -3.74 -3.53
C MET A 92 7.65 -4.22 -2.96
N ASP A 93 7.10 -5.32 -3.47
CA ASP A 93 5.84 -5.87 -2.99
C ASP A 93 5.97 -6.36 -1.52
N GLU A 94 7.08 -7.01 -1.16
CA GLU A 94 7.40 -7.37 0.23
C GLU A 94 7.48 -6.14 1.13
N LYS A 95 8.15 -5.08 0.67
CA LYS A 95 8.23 -3.82 1.41
C LYS A 95 6.86 -3.17 1.61
N ILE A 96 6.00 -3.19 0.59
CA ILE A 96 4.63 -2.66 0.69
C ILE A 96 3.85 -3.39 1.79
N VAL A 97 3.91 -4.72 1.83
CA VAL A 97 3.22 -5.51 2.87
C VAL A 97 3.73 -5.12 4.26
N LEU A 98 5.04 -5.05 4.46
CA LEU A 98 5.63 -4.66 5.74
C LEU A 98 5.23 -3.25 6.18
N GLU A 99 5.19 -2.29 5.25
CA GLU A 99 4.72 -0.94 5.56
C GLU A 99 3.24 -0.91 5.95
N LEU A 100 2.39 -1.69 5.27
CA LEU A 100 0.97 -1.81 5.62
C LEU A 100 0.76 -2.48 6.98
N ASP A 101 1.51 -3.54 7.30
CA ASP A 101 1.46 -4.19 8.60
C ASP A 101 1.88 -3.23 9.72
N GLN A 102 2.94 -2.44 9.49
CA GLN A 102 3.35 -1.40 10.44
C GLN A 102 2.25 -0.34 10.63
N LYS A 103 1.51 0.02 9.57
CA LYS A 103 0.37 0.95 9.70
C LYS A 103 -0.76 0.39 10.56
N VAL A 104 -1.05 -0.90 10.49
CA VAL A 104 -2.02 -1.53 11.40
C VAL A 104 -1.58 -1.38 12.85
N VAL A 105 -0.30 -1.65 13.15
CA VAL A 105 0.26 -1.49 14.50
C VAL A 105 0.20 -0.03 14.98
N ASP A 106 0.57 0.92 14.12
CA ASP A 106 0.53 2.36 14.44
C ASP A 106 -0.91 2.84 14.73
N GLN A 107 -1.88 2.38 13.94
CA GLN A 107 -3.31 2.68 14.12
C GLN A 107 -3.83 2.10 15.44
N GLN A 108 -3.56 0.81 15.72
CA GLN A 108 -3.91 0.17 16.99
C GLN A 108 -3.31 0.92 18.18
N SER A 109 -2.02 1.26 18.12
CA SER A 109 -1.34 2.00 19.20
C SER A 109 -1.93 3.39 19.42
N THR A 110 -2.32 4.09 18.35
CA THR A 110 -2.93 5.41 18.45
C THR A 110 -4.30 5.33 19.12
N LEU A 111 -5.13 4.36 18.72
CA LEU A 111 -6.47 4.16 19.28
C LEU A 111 -6.41 3.73 20.75
N GLU A 112 -5.45 2.85 21.10
CA GLU A 112 -5.20 2.41 22.48
C GLU A 112 -4.75 3.59 23.36
N LYS A 113 -3.80 4.41 22.89
CA LYS A 113 -3.32 5.60 23.62
C LYS A 113 -4.37 6.68 23.77
N ALA A 114 -5.31 6.77 22.83
CA ALA A 114 -6.48 7.63 22.93
C ALA A 114 -7.53 7.11 23.95
N GLY A 115 -7.30 5.94 24.55
CA GLY A 115 -8.21 5.33 25.53
C GLY A 115 -9.47 4.75 24.90
N ILE A 116 -9.48 4.50 23.59
CA ILE A 116 -10.66 3.96 22.91
C ILE A 116 -10.79 2.49 23.26
N CYS A 117 -11.89 2.14 23.93
CA CYS A 117 -12.09 0.79 24.43
C CYS A 117 -12.12 -0.23 23.27
N GLY A 118 -11.59 -1.43 23.52
CA GLY A 118 -11.52 -2.52 22.55
C GLY A 118 -10.31 -2.47 21.60
N PHE A 119 -9.53 -1.39 21.61
CA PHE A 119 -8.29 -1.29 20.83
C PHE A 119 -7.05 -1.50 21.69
N TYR A 120 -6.17 -2.36 21.18
CA TYR A 120 -4.85 -2.70 21.71
C TYR A 120 -4.06 -3.35 20.57
N ILE A 121 -2.73 -3.36 20.68
CA ILE A 121 -1.88 -4.00 19.66
C ILE A 121 -2.10 -5.52 19.70
N THR A 122 -2.51 -6.10 18.57
CA THR A 122 -2.70 -7.54 18.44
C THR A 122 -2.54 -8.01 17.00
N THR A 123 -2.01 -9.22 16.84
CA THR A 123 -1.92 -9.94 15.56
C THR A 123 -2.86 -11.15 15.53
N ASN A 124 -3.68 -11.35 16.57
CA ASN A 124 -4.66 -12.44 16.59
C ASN A 124 -5.77 -12.15 15.56
N PRO A 125 -6.03 -13.03 14.59
CA PRO A 125 -7.02 -12.78 13.53
C PRO A 125 -8.43 -12.51 14.03
N GLN A 126 -8.84 -13.14 15.14
CA GLN A 126 -10.17 -12.97 15.71
C GLN A 126 -10.31 -11.60 16.37
N GLU A 127 -9.28 -11.17 17.10
CA GLU A 127 -9.25 -9.86 17.74
C GLU A 127 -9.12 -8.73 16.71
N LEU A 128 -8.32 -8.93 15.66
CA LEU A 128 -8.24 -8.03 14.51
C LEU A 128 -9.61 -7.85 13.85
N THR A 129 -10.32 -8.96 13.60
CA THR A 129 -11.67 -8.92 13.03
C THR A 129 -12.62 -8.13 13.94
N LEU A 130 -12.54 -8.31 15.25
CA LEU A 130 -13.33 -7.55 16.22
C LEU A 130 -13.02 -6.05 16.16
N GLN A 131 -11.75 -5.67 16.20
CA GLN A 131 -11.32 -4.27 16.12
C GLN A 131 -11.75 -3.60 14.81
N MET A 132 -11.68 -4.33 13.68
CA MET A 132 -12.17 -3.85 12.38
C MET A 132 -13.69 -3.62 12.37
N ASN A 133 -14.46 -4.55 12.94
CA ASN A 133 -15.91 -4.38 13.07
C ASN A 133 -16.26 -3.19 13.98
N MET A 134 -15.49 -2.95 15.04
CA MET A 134 -15.66 -1.78 15.92
C MET A 134 -15.36 -0.48 15.15
N LEU A 135 -14.28 -0.41 14.38
CA LEU A 135 -13.99 0.73 13.51
C LEU A 135 -15.10 1.00 12.51
N GLU A 136 -15.63 -0.06 11.87
CA GLU A 136 -16.74 0.08 10.92
C GLU A 136 -17.99 0.64 11.60
N LEU A 137 -18.31 0.19 12.82
CA LEU A 137 -19.41 0.73 13.61
C LEU A 137 -19.21 2.21 13.92
N ILE A 138 -18.04 2.60 14.42
CA ILE A 138 -17.71 4.00 14.73
C ILE A 138 -17.90 4.87 13.48
N ARG A 139 -17.39 4.42 12.32
CA ARG A 139 -17.55 5.14 11.05
C ARG A 139 -19.02 5.26 10.62
N LYS A 140 -19.83 4.21 10.77
CA LYS A 140 -21.26 4.26 10.46
C LYS A 140 -22.01 5.24 11.36
N LEU A 141 -21.64 5.32 12.64
CA LEU A 141 -22.22 6.29 13.59
C LEU A 141 -21.85 7.72 13.20
N GLN A 142 -20.58 7.97 12.87
CA GLN A 142 -20.10 9.26 12.38
C GLN A 142 -20.88 9.75 11.15
N GLN A 143 -21.10 8.86 10.17
CA GLN A 143 -21.85 9.20 8.95
C GLN A 143 -23.30 9.58 9.24
N ARG A 144 -23.97 8.88 10.16
CA ARG A 144 -25.34 9.22 10.57
C ARG A 144 -25.40 10.57 11.29
N GLU A 145 -24.42 10.86 12.13
CA GLU A 145 -24.34 12.14 12.82
C GLU A 145 -24.15 13.29 11.81
N MET A 146 -23.25 13.13 10.83
CA MET A 146 -23.05 14.12 9.76
C MET A 146 -24.32 14.35 8.93
N GLN A 147 -25.08 13.30 8.61
CA GLN A 147 -26.36 13.40 7.88
C GLN A 147 -27.43 14.14 8.70
N SER A 148 -27.50 13.89 10.01
CA SER A 148 -28.45 14.57 10.89
C SER A 148 -28.21 16.08 11.03
N ARG A 149 -26.97 16.53 10.78
CA ARG A 149 -26.56 17.94 10.83
C ARG A 149 -26.70 18.67 9.49
N GLN A 150 -27.10 18.00 8.40
CA GLN A 150 -27.37 18.66 7.13
C GLN A 150 -28.69 19.45 7.22
N PRO A 151 -28.73 20.75 6.85
CA PRO A 151 -29.98 21.49 6.78
C PRO A 151 -30.93 20.83 5.79
N LEU A 152 -32.20 20.69 6.18
CA LEU A 152 -33.27 20.34 5.24
C LEU A 152 -33.34 21.41 4.12
N PRO A 153 -33.62 21.01 2.87
CA PRO A 153 -33.68 21.92 1.73
C PRO A 153 -34.78 22.98 1.85
#